data_AF-A0A4Q4DLR0-F1
#
_entry.id   AF-A0A4Q4DLR0-F1
#
_cell.length_a   1.000
_cell.length_b   1.000
_cell.length_c   1.000
_cell.angle_alpha   90.00
_cell.angle_beta   90.00
_cell.angle_gamma   90.00
#
_symmetry.space_group_name_H-M   'P 1'
#
loop_
_entity.id
_entity.type
_entity.pdbx_description
1 polymer ?
#
loop_
_entity_poly.entity_id
_entity_poly.type
_entity_poly.pdbx_seq_one_letter_code
_entity_poly.pdbx_strand_id
1 'polypeptide(L)'
;MMSDQIQDVSEAEVEYAMERCVVDHTRFPAARRCLARDVIRALLLAGLSTWDRNNHGVGHAGAALSARPDGTVAVLWMQHPAVDQAVPRDVRTTQQSAIYRALRTILEVHGFPLREAGPEPAPILLGRAA
;
A
#
# COMPACT_ATOMS: atom_id res chain seq x y z
N MET A 1 25.43 -8.46 -20.15
CA MET A 1 25.64 -8.03 -18.75
C MET A 1 24.58 -6.99 -18.44
N MET A 2 23.44 -7.42 -17.91
CA MET A 2 22.43 -6.50 -17.37
C MET A 2 22.89 -6.18 -15.96
N SER A 3 23.30 -4.94 -15.73
CA SER A 3 23.58 -4.46 -14.38
C SER A 3 22.26 -4.48 -13.62
N ASP A 4 22.15 -5.37 -12.63
CA ASP A 4 21.17 -5.23 -11.55
C ASP A 4 21.47 -3.91 -10.83
N GLN A 5 20.91 -2.82 -11.33
CA GLN A 5 20.76 -1.61 -10.53
C GLN A 5 19.76 -1.98 -9.44
N ILE A 6 20.30 -2.34 -8.27
CA ILE A 6 19.55 -2.30 -7.03
C ILE A 6 19.01 -0.86 -6.96
N GLN A 7 17.71 -0.72 -7.17
CA GLN A 7 17.04 0.58 -7.15
C GLN A 7 17.15 1.12 -5.72
N ASP A 8 18.07 2.06 -5.52
CA ASP A 8 18.24 2.73 -4.23
C ASP A 8 17.07 3.70 -4.06
N VAL A 9 16.15 3.38 -3.14
CA VAL A 9 14.98 4.20 -2.85
C VAL A 9 15.40 5.29 -1.87
N SER A 10 15.37 6.54 -2.33
CA SER A 10 15.80 7.68 -1.53
C SER A 10 14.78 8.04 -0.44
N GLU A 11 15.25 8.68 0.64
CA GLU A 11 14.37 9.18 1.69
C GLU A 11 13.39 10.25 1.19
N ALA A 12 13.78 11.02 0.19
CA ALA A 12 12.92 12.03 -0.42
C ALA A 12 11.73 11.39 -1.15
N GLU A 13 11.95 10.28 -1.86
CA GLU A 13 10.88 9.51 -2.52
C GLU A 13 9.92 8.90 -1.50
N VAL A 14 10.44 8.33 -0.41
CA VAL A 14 9.61 7.78 0.67
C VAL A 14 8.74 8.86 1.30
N GLU A 15 9.31 10.03 1.62
CA GLU A 15 8.53 11.13 2.19
C GLU A 15 7.50 11.70 1.22
N TYR A 16 7.88 11.86 -0.05
CA TYR A 16 6.95 12.30 -1.09
C TYR A 16 5.76 11.35 -1.23
N ALA A 17 6.02 10.03 -1.26
CA ALA A 17 4.97 9.02 -1.29
C ALA A 17 4.13 9.07 0.00
N MET A 18 4.75 9.19 1.17
CA MET A 18 4.09 9.28 2.47
C MET A 18 3.11 10.44 2.57
N GLU A 19 3.36 11.57 1.90
CA GLU A 19 2.44 12.70 1.87
C GLU A 19 1.21 12.48 0.99
N ARG A 20 1.26 11.52 0.06
CA ARG A 20 0.29 11.41 -1.05
C ARG A 20 -0.47 10.10 -1.06
N CYS A 21 0.11 9.03 -0.53
CA CYS A 21 -0.50 7.69 -0.50
C CYS A 21 -1.38 7.44 0.73
N VAL A 22 -1.50 8.41 1.64
CA VAL A 22 -2.40 8.32 2.79
C VAL A 22 -3.80 8.78 2.40
N VAL A 23 -4.75 7.84 2.45
CA VAL A 23 -6.15 8.06 2.03
C VAL A 23 -7.00 8.76 3.09
N ASP A 24 -6.66 8.65 4.37
CA ASP A 24 -7.42 9.31 5.43
C ASP A 24 -6.83 10.69 5.74
N HIS A 25 -7.67 11.69 6.01
CA HIS A 25 -7.22 13.04 6.40
C HIS A 25 -6.52 13.06 7.77
N THR A 26 -6.62 11.98 8.54
CA THR A 26 -5.88 11.77 9.77
C THR A 26 -4.40 11.56 9.44
N ARG A 27 -3.56 12.51 9.84
CA ARG A 27 -2.11 12.31 9.85
C ARG A 27 -1.81 11.03 10.65
N PHE A 28 -0.91 10.19 10.14
CA PHE A 28 -0.41 9.07 10.92
C PHE A 28 0.08 9.57 12.29
N PRO A 29 -0.35 8.94 13.39
CA PRO A 29 0.21 9.24 14.70
C PRO A 29 1.73 9.16 14.64
N ALA A 30 2.43 10.05 15.34
CA ALA A 30 3.90 10.09 15.32
C ALA A 30 4.52 8.71 15.63
N ALA A 31 3.91 7.97 16.56
CA ALA A 31 4.30 6.61 16.95
C ALA A 31 4.19 5.56 15.82
N ARG A 32 3.41 5.83 14.76
CA ARG A 32 3.21 4.94 13.61
C ARG A 32 3.81 5.47 12.31
N ARG A 33 4.30 6.72 12.29
CA ARG A 33 4.92 7.32 11.09
C ARG A 33 6.16 6.54 10.64
N CYS A 34 6.98 6.06 11.56
CA CYS A 34 8.15 5.24 11.20
C CYS A 34 7.73 3.94 10.51
N LEU A 35 6.76 3.22 11.08
CA LEU A 35 6.21 2.01 10.47
C LEU A 35 5.63 2.29 9.07
N ALA A 36 4.85 3.37 8.92
CA ALA A 36 4.28 3.76 7.63
C ALA A 36 5.38 4.07 6.59
N ARG A 37 6.45 4.78 6.97
CA ARG A 37 7.61 5.03 6.10
C ARG A 37 8.30 3.74 5.68
N ASP A 38 8.56 2.84 6.62
CA ASP A 38 9.25 1.58 6.33
C ASP A 38 8.44 0.72 5.36
N VAL A 39 7.11 0.70 5.53
CA VAL A 39 6.19 0.02 4.61
C VAL A 39 6.24 0.64 3.22
N ILE A 40 6.19 1.97 3.09
CA ILE A 40 6.32 2.64 1.80
C ILE A 40 7.66 2.31 1.14
N ARG A 41 8.75 2.37 1.90
CA ARG A 41 10.07 2.01 1.38
C ARG A 41 10.09 0.59 0.84
N ALA A 42 9.53 -0.37 1.57
CA ALA A 42 9.46 -1.75 1.11
C ALA A 42 8.61 -1.92 -0.16
N LEU A 43 7.48 -1.21 -0.27
CA LEU A 43 6.67 -1.21 -1.47
C LEU A 43 7.44 -0.64 -2.69
N LEU A 44 8.16 0.48 -2.48
CA LEU A 44 8.98 1.09 -3.53
C LEU A 44 10.17 0.21 -3.94
N LEU A 45 10.84 -0.43 -2.98
CA LEU A 45 11.93 -1.38 -3.23
C LEU A 45 11.45 -2.60 -4.02
N ALA A 46 10.18 -3.01 -3.81
CA ALA A 46 9.54 -4.06 -4.58
C ALA A 46 9.04 -3.59 -5.97
N GLY A 47 9.31 -2.33 -6.34
CA GLY A 47 8.91 -1.74 -7.62
C GLY A 47 7.41 -1.42 -7.74
N LEU A 48 6.69 -1.39 -6.61
CA LEU A 48 5.25 -1.09 -6.62
C LEU A 48 5.00 0.42 -6.66
N SER A 49 3.98 0.81 -7.43
CA SER A 49 3.45 2.17 -7.39
C SER A 49 2.70 2.42 -6.08
N THR A 50 2.88 3.62 -5.52
CA THR A 50 2.02 4.12 -4.45
C THR A 50 0.87 4.91 -5.04
N TRP A 51 -0.31 4.79 -4.44
CA TRP A 51 -1.44 5.65 -4.75
C TRP A 51 -1.07 7.11 -4.50
N ASP A 52 -1.65 7.99 -5.29
CA ASP A 52 -1.45 9.43 -5.17
C ASP A 52 -2.82 10.07 -5.18
N ARG A 53 -3.25 10.51 -4.00
CA ARG A 53 -4.57 11.13 -3.80
C ARG A 53 -4.79 12.41 -4.61
N ASN A 54 -3.71 13.05 -5.06
CA ASN A 54 -3.75 14.26 -5.88
C ASN A 54 -3.65 13.96 -7.39
N ASN A 55 -3.41 12.69 -7.77
CA ASN A 55 -3.39 12.29 -9.16
C ASN A 55 -4.79 11.80 -9.59
N HIS A 56 -5.43 12.58 -10.44
CA HIS A 56 -6.75 12.28 -10.99
C HIS A 56 -6.69 11.64 -12.39
N GLY A 57 -5.51 11.18 -12.82
CA GLY A 57 -5.32 10.51 -14.10
C GLY A 57 -6.07 9.18 -14.19
N VAL A 58 -6.82 8.99 -15.27
CA VAL A 58 -7.46 7.71 -15.58
C VAL A 58 -6.38 6.64 -15.78
N GLY A 59 -6.55 5.49 -15.12
CA GLY A 59 -5.56 4.41 -15.14
C GLY A 59 -4.58 4.40 -13.97
N HIS A 60 -4.59 5.43 -13.13
CA HIS A 60 -3.79 5.44 -11.91
C HIS A 60 -4.20 4.32 -10.96
N ALA A 61 -3.23 3.59 -10.43
CA ALA A 61 -3.41 2.56 -9.41
C ALA A 61 -2.15 2.42 -8.56
N GLY A 62 -2.31 2.02 -7.31
CA GLY A 62 -1.18 1.84 -6.41
C GLY A 62 -1.56 1.50 -4.99
N ALA A 63 -0.54 1.19 -4.19
CA ALA A 63 -0.68 0.93 -2.78
C ALA A 63 -0.95 2.23 -2.00
N ALA A 64 -1.96 2.22 -1.14
CA ALA A 64 -2.29 3.32 -0.24
C ALA A 64 -2.19 2.87 1.22
N LEU A 65 -2.01 3.84 2.12
CA LEU A 65 -2.00 3.61 3.56
C LEU A 65 -3.20 4.27 4.23
N SER A 66 -3.78 3.58 5.21
CA SER A 66 -4.80 4.11 6.10
C SER A 66 -4.38 3.88 7.55
N ALA A 67 -4.56 4.91 8.39
CA ALA A 67 -4.29 4.82 9.82
C ALA A 67 -5.59 4.43 10.52
N ARG A 68 -5.59 3.29 11.22
CA ARG A 68 -6.79 2.81 11.91
C ARG A 68 -6.88 3.32 13.35
N PRO A 69 -8.10 3.50 13.89
CA PRO A 69 -8.30 3.96 15.27
C PRO A 69 -7.66 3.06 16.33
N ASP A 70 -7.54 1.75 16.06
CA ASP A 70 -6.88 0.77 16.95
C ASP A 70 -5.35 0.85 16.92
N GLY A 71 -4.80 1.83 16.19
CA GLY A 71 -3.36 2.03 16.05
C GLY A 71 -2.69 1.12 15.03
N THR A 72 -3.43 0.34 14.26
CA THR A 72 -2.88 -0.41 13.12
C THR A 72 -2.72 0.45 11.87
N VAL A 73 -1.82 0.00 10.98
CA VAL A 73 -1.67 0.57 9.63
C VAL A 73 -2.27 -0.40 8.63
N ALA A 74 -3.23 0.06 7.84
CA ALA A 74 -3.80 -0.71 6.74
C ALA A 74 -3.10 -0.37 5.43
N VAL A 75 -2.67 -1.39 4.69
CA VAL A 75 -2.21 -1.27 3.30
C VAL A 75 -3.36 -1.68 2.39
N LEU A 76 -3.70 -0.79 1.48
CA LEU A 76 -4.81 -0.88 0.56
C LEU A 76 -4.30 -0.88 -0.88
N TRP A 77 -5.01 -1.52 -1.79
CA TRP A 77 -4.81 -1.28 -3.21
C TRP A 77 -5.91 -0.36 -3.74
N MET A 78 -5.50 0.77 -4.31
CA MET A 78 -6.40 1.77 -4.88
C MET A 78 -6.28 1.76 -6.40
N GLN A 79 -7.41 1.94 -7.08
CA GLN A 79 -7.48 2.06 -8.53
C GLN A 79 -8.44 3.19 -8.89
N HIS A 80 -8.16 3.88 -9.99
CA HIS A 80 -9.01 4.96 -10.47
C HIS A 80 -10.47 4.50 -10.64
N PRO A 81 -11.47 5.24 -10.12
CA PRO A 81 -12.87 4.80 -10.11
C PRO A 81 -13.44 4.43 -11.49
N ALA A 82 -13.05 5.16 -12.55
CA ALA A 82 -13.49 4.86 -13.91
C ALA A 82 -13.02 3.49 -14.41
N VAL A 83 -11.82 3.04 -13.99
CA VAL A 83 -11.32 1.70 -14.34
C VAL A 83 -12.01 0.67 -13.47
N ASP A 84 -12.13 0.94 -12.17
CA ASP A 84 -12.79 0.05 -11.23
C ASP A 84 -14.24 -0.24 -11.66
N GLN A 85 -15.01 0.79 -12.03
CA GLN A 85 -16.41 0.67 -12.48
C GLN A 85 -16.59 -0.05 -13.82
N ALA A 86 -15.57 -0.01 -14.70
CA ALA A 86 -15.63 -0.68 -16.00
C ALA A 86 -15.41 -2.20 -15.91
N VAL A 87 -14.89 -2.71 -14.80
CA VAL A 87 -14.55 -4.13 -14.61
C VAL A 87 -15.70 -4.88 -13.93
N PRO A 88 -16.13 -6.05 -14.47
CA PRO A 88 -17.13 -6.91 -13.82
C PRO A 88 -16.74 -7.26 -12.38
N ARG A 89 -17.74 -7.37 -11.50
CA ARG A 89 -17.52 -7.56 -10.06
C ARG A 89 -16.61 -8.76 -9.74
N ASP A 90 -16.86 -9.91 -10.35
CA ASP A 90 -16.10 -11.13 -10.05
C ASP A 90 -14.63 -11.01 -10.50
N VAL A 91 -14.39 -10.34 -11.63
CA VAL A 91 -13.03 -10.04 -12.12
C VAL A 91 -12.33 -9.08 -11.15
N ARG A 92 -13.01 -8.04 -10.70
CA ARG A 92 -12.49 -7.08 -9.71
C ARG A 92 -12.14 -7.76 -8.39
N THR A 93 -13.01 -8.62 -7.87
CA THR A 93 -12.76 -9.40 -6.65
C THR A 93 -11.55 -10.31 -6.81
N THR A 94 -11.42 -10.97 -7.95
CA THR A 94 -10.27 -11.83 -8.26
C THR A 94 -8.97 -11.01 -8.35
N GLN A 95 -9.00 -9.88 -9.05
CA GLN A 95 -7.87 -8.96 -9.17
C GLN A 95 -7.44 -8.42 -7.80
N GLN A 96 -8.38 -7.93 -6.98
CA GLN A 96 -8.06 -7.45 -5.64
C GLN A 96 -7.47 -8.54 -4.76
N SER A 97 -8.01 -9.77 -4.81
CA SER A 97 -7.48 -10.89 -4.01
C SER A 97 -6.05 -11.25 -4.43
N ALA A 98 -5.77 -11.30 -5.73
CA ALA A 98 -4.43 -11.55 -6.26
C ALA A 98 -3.44 -10.44 -5.82
N ILE A 99 -3.85 -9.19 -5.89
CA ILE A 99 -3.02 -8.04 -5.47
C ILE A 99 -2.76 -8.08 -3.97
N TYR A 100 -3.78 -8.30 -3.13
CA TYR A 100 -3.58 -8.40 -1.68
C TYR A 100 -2.68 -9.58 -1.31
N ARG A 101 -2.76 -10.71 -2.02
CA ARG A 101 -1.83 -11.83 -1.81
C ARG A 101 -0.40 -11.47 -2.19
N ALA A 102 -0.20 -10.75 -3.30
CA ALA A 102 1.12 -10.28 -3.71
C ALA A 102 1.71 -9.27 -2.70
N LEU A 103 0.92 -8.27 -2.29
CA LEU A 103 1.31 -7.30 -1.28
C LEU A 103 1.66 -7.98 0.06
N ARG A 104 0.88 -8.98 0.48
CA ARG A 104 1.14 -9.77 1.69
C ARG A 104 2.52 -10.42 1.60
N THR A 105 2.78 -11.10 0.48
CA THR A 105 4.05 -11.80 0.23
C THR A 105 5.23 -10.83 0.26
N ILE A 106 5.11 -9.68 -0.39
CA ILE A 106 6.15 -8.64 -0.42
C ILE A 106 6.44 -8.15 1.00
N LEU A 107 5.41 -7.77 1.76
CA LEU A 107 5.60 -7.25 3.11
C LEU A 107 6.17 -8.30 4.07
N GLU A 108 5.79 -9.57 3.93
CA GLU A 108 6.39 -10.68 4.70
C GLU A 108 7.87 -10.88 4.37
N VAL A 109 8.26 -10.83 3.09
CA VAL A 109 9.66 -10.93 2.65
C VAL A 109 10.50 -9.77 3.21
N HIS A 110 9.90 -8.59 3.35
CA HIS A 110 10.55 -7.44 3.99
C HIS A 110 10.47 -7.46 5.54
N GLY A 111 9.95 -8.54 6.14
CA GLY A 111 9.97 -8.77 7.58
C GLY A 111 8.86 -8.09 8.37
N PHE A 112 7.80 -7.62 7.72
CA PHE A 112 6.70 -6.97 8.41
C PHE A 112 5.75 -7.98 9.07
N PRO A 113 5.39 -7.78 10.35
CA PRO A 113 4.40 -8.62 11.00
C PRO A 113 2.99 -8.26 10.53
N LEU A 114 2.36 -9.19 9.81
CA LEU A 114 1.01 -9.02 9.26
C LEU A 114 -0.06 -9.58 10.20
N ARG A 115 -1.24 -8.97 10.16
CA ARG A 115 -2.44 -9.47 10.83
C ARG A 115 -3.48 -9.92 9.81
N GLU A 116 -4.18 -10.98 10.15
CA GLU A 116 -5.38 -11.40 9.42
C GLU A 116 -6.45 -10.33 9.54
N ALA A 117 -6.97 -9.89 8.39
CA ALA A 117 -7.95 -8.82 8.28
C ALA A 117 -9.37 -9.32 8.00
N GLY A 118 -9.58 -10.65 8.01
CA GLY A 118 -10.84 -11.30 7.68
C GLY A 118 -10.81 -11.98 6.30
N PRO A 119 -11.98 -12.39 5.78
CA PRO A 119 -12.07 -13.09 4.50
C PRO A 119 -11.67 -12.18 3.33
N GLU A 120 -10.98 -12.74 2.33
CA GLU A 120 -10.52 -12.01 1.16
C GLU A 120 -11.66 -11.51 0.25
N PRO A 121 -11.49 -10.39 -0.47
CA PRO A 121 -10.33 -9.50 -0.46
C PRO A 121 -10.32 -8.62 0.78
N ALA A 122 -9.24 -8.69 1.58
CA ALA A 122 -9.11 -7.96 2.83
C ALA A 122 -7.84 -7.09 2.80
N PRO A 123 -7.88 -5.88 3.39
CA PRO A 123 -6.71 -5.04 3.49
C PRO A 123 -5.62 -5.69 4.33
N ILE A 124 -4.35 -5.36 4.12
CA ILE A 124 -3.27 -5.91 4.94
C ILE A 124 -3.11 -5.03 6.18
N LEU A 125 -3.15 -5.61 7.36
CA LEU A 125 -3.05 -4.89 8.62
C LEU A 125 -1.68 -5.10 9.26
N LEU A 126 -1.05 -4.02 9.69
CA LEU A 126 0.28 -3.98 10.28
C LEU A 126 0.27 -3.38 11.68
N GLY A 127 1.10 -3.92 12.56
CA GLY A 127 1.26 -3.47 13.94
C GLY A 127 0.26 -4.10 14.92
N ARG A 128 0.47 -3.87 16.21
CA ARG A 128 -0.43 -4.33 17.28
C ARG A 128 -1.59 -3.35 17.48
N ALA A 129 -2.79 -3.88 17.69
CA ALA A 129 -3.89 -3.11 18.28
C ALA A 129 -3.44 -2.63 19.66
N ALA A 130 -3.63 -1.35 19.94
CA ALA A 130 -3.40 -0.77 21.26
C ALA A 130 -4.52 -1.18 22.24
#